data_AF-A0A0L8H5M6-F1
#
_entry.id   AF-A0A0L8H5M6-F1
#
_cell.length_a   1.000
_cell.length_b   1.000
_cell.length_c   1.000
_cell.angle_alpha   90.00
_cell.angle_beta   90.00
_cell.angle_gamma   90.00
#
_symmetry.space_group_name_H-M   'P 1'
#
loop_
_entity.id
_entity.type
_entity.pdbx_description
1 polymer ?
#
loop_
_entity_poly.entity_id
_entity_poly.type
_entity_poly.pdbx_seq_one_letter_code
_entity_poly.pdbx_strand_id
1 'polypeptide(L)'
;MRIIDIIKMLSKQALPFRGHRNELAYTLDNEVLDHGNFLATMKFMAKYDPIMAAHVSAVQNKSGQRLKQQGKARSKGHDGHVTYLSKTIINLLIQIMKNMVLERIGHEVSQAIYYSIQVDSTQDNSSINQFSIIIWHVLKGVIYE
;
A
#
# COMPACT_ATOMS: atom_id res chain seq x y z
N MET A 1 10.80 -5.05 -9.41
CA MET A 1 10.64 -6.10 -8.38
C MET A 1 10.57 -5.52 -6.96
N ARG A 2 11.50 -4.66 -6.53
CA ARG A 2 11.58 -4.20 -5.11
C ARG A 2 10.34 -3.52 -4.51
N ILE A 3 9.58 -2.72 -5.28
CA ILE A 3 8.38 -2.05 -4.76
C ILE A 3 7.29 -3.06 -4.40
N ILE A 4 7.10 -4.08 -5.24
CA ILE A 4 6.14 -5.16 -4.99
C ILE A 4 6.57 -5.95 -3.76
N ASP A 5 7.86 -6.23 -3.60
CA ASP A 5 8.37 -6.95 -2.43
C ASP A 5 8.16 -6.18 -1.12
N ILE A 6 8.38 -4.86 -1.13
CA ILE A 6 8.05 -3.99 0.01
C ILE A 6 6.55 -4.06 0.30
N ILE A 7 5.70 -4.01 -0.73
CA ILE A 7 4.25 -4.11 -0.52
C ILE A 7 3.90 -5.45 0.13
N LYS A 8 4.43 -6.56 -0.40
CA LYS A 8 4.21 -7.90 0.15
C LYS A 8 4.69 -8.01 1.59
N MET A 9 5.87 -7.48 1.91
CA MET A 9 6.44 -7.51 3.25
C MET A 9 5.52 -6.79 4.25
N LEU A 10 5.12 -5.55 3.93
CA LEU A 10 4.24 -4.76 4.79
C LEU A 10 2.88 -5.42 4.97
N SER A 11 2.29 -5.96 3.89
CA SER A 11 1.03 -6.73 3.95
C SER A 11 1.13 -7.93 4.87
N LYS A 12 2.20 -8.74 4.73
CA LYS A 12 2.40 -9.95 5.56
C LYS A 12 2.56 -9.64 7.04
N GLN A 13 3.15 -8.49 7.37
CA GLN A 13 3.36 -8.05 8.75
C GLN A 13 2.19 -7.22 9.31
N ALA A 14 1.10 -7.07 8.55
CA ALA A 14 -0.04 -6.21 8.88
C ALA A 14 0.39 -4.75 9.22
N LEU A 15 1.46 -4.26 8.59
CA LEU A 15 1.98 -2.92 8.84
C LEU A 15 1.25 -1.89 7.97
N PRO A 16 0.81 -0.74 8.55
CA PRO A 16 0.17 0.30 7.78
C PRO A 16 1.15 0.89 6.75
N PHE A 17 0.71 1.04 5.51
CA PHE A 17 1.55 1.57 4.43
C PHE A 17 1.86 3.07 4.57
N ARG A 18 1.00 3.80 5.29
CA ARG A 18 0.96 5.26 5.33
C ARG A 18 1.05 5.76 6.76
N GLY A 19 1.69 6.92 6.92
CA GLY A 19 1.70 7.69 8.15
C GLY A 19 0.44 8.52 8.26
N HIS A 20 0.19 9.10 9.43
CA HIS A 20 -1.08 9.79 9.69
C HIS A 20 -1.22 11.14 8.95
N ARG A 21 -0.10 11.83 8.65
CA ARG A 21 -0.14 13.22 8.16
C ARG A 21 0.78 13.53 6.98
N ASN A 22 1.94 12.88 6.88
CA ASN A 22 2.93 13.23 5.87
C ASN A 22 3.09 12.08 4.86
N GLU A 23 2.59 12.25 3.65
CA GLU A 23 2.75 11.28 2.55
C GLU A 23 3.54 11.86 1.37
N LEU A 24 4.22 12.99 1.60
CA LEU A 24 4.80 13.78 0.53
C LEU A 24 6.25 13.37 0.30
N ALA A 25 6.52 12.84 -0.90
CA ALA A 25 7.87 12.38 -1.25
C ALA A 25 8.94 13.48 -1.18
N TYR A 26 8.59 14.78 -1.34
CA TYR A 26 9.57 15.87 -1.25
C TYR A 26 10.03 16.16 0.19
N THR A 27 9.26 15.76 1.21
CA THR A 27 9.67 15.92 2.62
C THR A 27 10.41 14.70 3.15
N LEU A 28 10.70 13.70 2.31
CA LEU A 28 11.28 12.42 2.73
C LEU A 28 12.65 12.57 3.42
N ASP A 29 13.37 13.66 3.17
CA ASP A 29 14.64 13.97 3.85
C ASP A 29 14.44 14.48 5.29
N ASN A 30 13.24 14.96 5.62
CA ASN A 30 12.91 15.38 6.98
C ASN A 30 12.66 14.15 7.86
N GLU A 31 13.64 13.81 8.71
CA GLU A 31 13.61 12.66 9.61
C GLU A 31 12.66 12.83 10.80
N VAL A 32 12.17 14.04 11.06
CA VAL A 32 11.19 14.32 12.13
C VAL A 32 9.77 13.95 11.69
N LEU A 33 9.50 13.91 10.39
CA LEU A 33 8.18 13.62 9.87
C LEU A 33 7.98 12.11 9.69
N ASP A 34 6.83 11.62 10.17
CA ASP A 34 6.36 10.27 9.85
C ASP A 34 5.83 10.21 8.42
N HIS A 35 6.60 9.57 7.52
CA HIS A 35 6.27 9.36 6.11
C HIS A 35 5.49 8.05 5.85
N GLY A 36 5.20 7.29 6.89
CA GLY A 36 4.64 5.95 6.81
C GLY A 36 5.65 4.87 6.42
N ASN A 37 5.27 3.61 6.70
CA ASN A 37 6.19 2.48 6.55
C ASN A 37 6.64 2.25 5.10
N PHE A 38 5.80 2.55 4.11
CA PHE A 38 6.18 2.37 2.71
C PHE A 38 7.32 3.30 2.30
N LEU A 39 7.17 4.61 2.52
CA LEU A 39 8.19 5.59 2.15
C LEU A 39 9.44 5.46 3.02
N ALA A 40 9.28 5.14 4.31
CA ALA A 40 10.39 4.84 5.20
C ALA A 40 11.22 3.64 4.71
N THR A 41 10.56 2.54 4.30
CA THR A 41 11.25 1.36 3.75
C THR A 41 11.93 1.67 2.42
N MET A 42 11.30 2.48 1.56
CA MET A 42 11.90 2.93 0.30
C MET A 42 13.15 3.78 0.54
N LYS A 43 13.11 4.71 1.51
CA LYS A 43 14.27 5.52 1.93
C LYS A 43 15.38 4.65 2.49
N PHE A 44 15.03 3.65 3.30
CA PHE A 44 15.98 2.69 3.85
C PHE A 44 16.67 1.89 2.75
N MET A 45 15.91 1.35 1.80
CA MET A 45 16.45 0.61 0.66
C MET A 45 17.34 1.47 -0.24
N ALA A 46 17.00 2.76 -0.41
CA ALA A 46 17.81 3.71 -1.16
C ALA A 46 19.22 3.92 -0.58
N LYS A 47 19.46 3.65 0.71
CA LYS A 47 20.81 3.72 1.30
C LYS A 47 21.76 2.66 0.73
N TYR A 48 21.23 1.51 0.35
CA TYR A 48 22.01 0.36 -0.08
C TYR A 48 21.87 0.04 -1.56
N ASP A 49 20.97 0.74 -2.25
CA ASP A 49 20.68 0.48 -3.65
C ASP A 49 20.75 1.75 -4.53
N PRO A 50 21.71 1.82 -5.48
CA PRO A 50 21.87 2.98 -6.35
C PRO A 50 20.67 3.28 -7.25
N ILE A 51 19.97 2.25 -7.75
CA ILE A 51 18.79 2.42 -8.62
C ILE A 51 17.64 3.01 -7.81
N MET A 52 17.46 2.52 -6.59
CA MET A 52 16.44 3.04 -5.68
C MET A 52 16.76 4.47 -5.24
N ALA A 53 18.03 4.78 -4.95
CA ALA A 53 18.50 6.13 -4.64
C ALA A 53 18.24 7.11 -5.79
N ALA A 54 18.55 6.71 -7.02
CA ALA A 54 18.27 7.52 -8.21
C ALA A 54 16.76 7.74 -8.40
N HIS A 55 15.94 6.71 -8.16
CA HIS A 55 14.49 6.84 -8.26
C HIS A 55 13.92 7.80 -7.19
N VAL A 56 14.30 7.62 -5.93
CA VAL A 56 13.84 8.46 -4.81
C VAL A 56 14.24 9.93 -5.02
N SER A 57 15.50 10.19 -5.37
CA SER A 57 16.00 11.55 -5.63
C SER A 57 15.31 12.21 -6.84
N ALA A 58 15.05 11.45 -7.92
CA ALA A 58 14.29 11.95 -9.06
C ALA A 58 12.85 12.36 -8.68
N VAL A 59 12.19 11.59 -7.81
CA VAL A 59 10.85 11.94 -7.31
C VAL A 59 10.90 13.16 -6.39
N GLN A 60 11.87 13.24 -5.48
CA GLN A 60 12.07 14.38 -4.58
C GLN A 60 12.29 15.69 -5.34
N ASN A 61 13.22 15.69 -6.31
CA ASN A 61 13.55 16.88 -7.10
C ASN A 61 12.33 17.39 -7.89
N LYS A 62 11.59 16.48 -8.54
CA LYS A 62 10.37 16.83 -9.29
C LYS A 62 9.26 17.36 -8.40
N SER A 63 9.11 16.81 -7.20
CA SER A 63 8.07 17.24 -6.25
C SER A 63 8.42 18.57 -5.56
N GLY A 64 9.69 18.81 -5.23
CA GLY A 64 10.17 20.08 -4.66
C GLY A 64 10.11 21.27 -5.64
N GLN A 65 10.36 21.04 -6.94
CA GLN A 65 10.24 22.09 -7.97
C GLN A 65 8.80 22.63 -8.11
N ARG A 66 7.77 21.81 -7.85
CA ARG A 66 6.36 22.24 -7.93
C ARG A 66 5.95 23.18 -6.82
N LEU A 67 6.48 23.02 -5.60
CA LEU A 67 6.20 23.95 -4.50
C LEU A 67 6.72 25.36 -4.81
N LYS A 68 7.88 25.44 -5.47
CA LYS A 68 8.45 26.72 -5.93
C LYS A 68 7.63 27.37 -7.06
N GLN A 69 6.91 26.57 -7.86
CA GLN A 69 6.06 27.05 -8.96
C GLN A 69 4.60 27.33 -8.55
N GLN A 70 4.12 26.82 -7.41
CA GLN A 70 2.76 27.06 -6.90
C GLN A 70 2.46 28.53 -6.52
N GLY A 71 3.47 29.40 -6.51
CA GLY A 71 3.30 30.86 -6.38
C GLY A 71 2.80 31.56 -7.66
N LYS A 72 2.70 30.88 -8.81
CA LYS A 72 2.20 31.45 -10.08
C LYS A 72 1.02 30.63 -10.59
N ALA A 73 -0.13 31.29 -10.71
CA ALA A 73 -1.41 30.90 -11.31
C ALA A 73 -1.71 29.39 -11.49
N ARG A 74 -2.78 28.94 -10.81
CA ARG A 74 -3.38 27.60 -10.93
C ARG A 74 -3.91 27.32 -12.34
N SER A 75 -3.09 26.77 -13.21
CA SER A 75 -3.59 26.00 -14.35
C SER A 75 -4.12 24.66 -13.82
N LYS A 76 -5.44 24.48 -13.87
CA LYS A 76 -6.13 23.20 -13.64
C LYS A 76 -5.69 22.19 -14.70
N GLY A 77 -4.54 21.58 -14.51
CA GLY A 77 -4.02 20.52 -15.36
C GLY A 77 -3.57 19.36 -14.51
N HIS A 78 -4.24 18.23 -14.65
CA HIS A 78 -3.78 16.91 -14.21
C HIS A 78 -2.56 16.50 -15.06
N ASP A 79 -1.48 17.28 -14.99
CA ASP A 79 -0.21 16.93 -15.63
C ASP A 79 0.70 16.29 -14.56
N GLY A 80 0.09 15.37 -13.81
CA GLY A 80 0.67 14.75 -12.64
C GLY A 80 1.57 13.63 -13.09
N HIS A 81 2.87 13.89 -13.24
CA HIS A 81 3.85 12.83 -13.45
C HIS A 81 3.67 11.75 -12.37
N VAL A 82 3.09 10.64 -12.81
CA VAL A 82 2.74 9.46 -12.04
C VAL A 82 4.03 8.74 -11.68
N THR A 83 4.47 8.84 -10.43
CA THR A 83 5.65 8.11 -9.95
C THR A 83 5.20 6.86 -9.19
N TYR A 84 6.04 5.83 -9.19
CA TYR A 84 5.81 4.63 -8.39
C TYR A 84 5.94 4.87 -6.88
N LEU A 85 6.24 6.10 -6.43
CA LEU A 85 6.18 6.51 -5.02
C LEU A 85 4.86 7.21 -4.68
N SER A 86 4.05 7.59 -5.68
CA SER A 86 2.80 8.30 -5.44
C SER A 86 1.79 7.39 -4.74
N LYS A 87 1.03 7.97 -3.79
CA LYS A 87 -0.03 7.26 -3.07
C LYS A 87 -1.02 6.58 -4.01
N THR A 88 -1.36 7.24 -5.11
CA THR A 88 -2.32 6.75 -6.11
C THR A 88 -1.83 5.45 -6.75
N ILE A 89 -0.56 5.39 -7.16
CA ILE A 89 -0.01 4.20 -7.81
C ILE A 89 0.20 3.07 -6.82
N ILE A 90 0.68 3.37 -5.62
CA ILE A 90 0.82 2.33 -4.60
C ILE A 90 -0.56 1.76 -4.22
N ASN A 91 -1.59 2.59 -4.11
CA ASN A 91 -2.95 2.10 -3.86
C ASN A 91 -3.48 1.24 -5.02
N LEU A 92 -3.19 1.62 -6.27
CA LEU A 92 -3.52 0.82 -7.44
C LEU A 92 -2.83 -0.55 -7.40
N LEU A 93 -1.52 -0.59 -7.09
CA LEU A 93 -0.76 -1.83 -6.97
C LEU A 93 -1.31 -2.72 -5.84
N ILE A 94 -1.60 -2.14 -4.67
CA ILE A 94 -2.23 -2.87 -3.56
C ILE A 94 -3.57 -3.46 -3.99
N GLN A 95 -4.39 -2.69 -4.72
CA GLN A 95 -5.70 -3.15 -5.19
C GLN A 95 -5.57 -4.29 -6.23
N ILE A 96 -4.61 -4.21 -7.15
CA ILE A 96 -4.32 -5.29 -8.11
C ILE A 96 -3.88 -6.54 -7.37
N MET A 97 -2.92 -6.43 -6.45
CA MET A 97 -2.44 -7.56 -5.66
C MET A 97 -3.53 -8.18 -4.80
N LYS A 98 -4.38 -7.35 -4.19
CA LYS A 98 -5.57 -7.79 -3.44
C LYS A 98 -6.48 -8.63 -4.31
N ASN A 99 -6.81 -8.15 -5.51
CA ASN A 99 -7.68 -8.86 -6.44
C ASN A 99 -7.09 -10.20 -6.87
N MET A 100 -5.78 -10.25 -7.17
CA MET A 100 -5.11 -11.52 -7.52
C MET A 100 -5.17 -12.55 -6.39
N VAL A 101 -4.97 -12.11 -5.15
CA VAL A 101 -5.06 -12.99 -3.98
C VAL A 101 -6.51 -13.46 -3.77
N LEU A 102 -7.48 -12.56 -3.87
CA LEU A 102 -8.90 -12.89 -3.70
C LEU A 102 -9.41 -13.84 -4.80
N GLU A 103 -9.00 -13.64 -6.06
CA GLU A 103 -9.34 -14.53 -7.16
C GLU A 103 -8.77 -15.93 -6.91
N ARG A 104 -7.52 -15.99 -6.42
CA ARG A 104 -6.88 -17.26 -6.08
C ARG A 104 -7.60 -17.98 -4.93
N ILE A 105 -7.92 -17.28 -3.85
CA ILE A 105 -8.68 -17.84 -2.72
C ILE A 105 -10.07 -18.27 -3.20
N GLY A 106 -10.77 -17.46 -3.99
CA GLY A 106 -12.09 -17.79 -4.53
C GLY A 106 -12.08 -19.06 -5.40
N HIS A 107 -11.01 -19.26 -6.17
CA HIS A 107 -10.81 -20.50 -6.92
C HIS A 107 -10.53 -21.70 -6.00
N GLU A 108 -9.81 -21.53 -4.90
CA GLU A 108 -9.56 -22.62 -3.93
C GLU A 108 -10.83 -22.99 -3.16
N VAL A 109 -11.60 -21.99 -2.72
CA VAL A 109 -12.92 -22.16 -2.09
C VAL A 109 -13.89 -22.87 -3.02
N SER A 110 -13.95 -22.51 -4.31
CA SER A 110 -14.89 -23.14 -5.26
C SER A 110 -14.57 -24.61 -5.55
N GLN A 111 -13.33 -25.03 -5.31
CA GLN A 111 -12.90 -26.43 -5.44
C GLN A 111 -13.07 -27.25 -4.16
N ALA A 112 -13.30 -26.59 -3.01
CA ALA A 112 -13.43 -27.27 -1.74
C ALA A 112 -14.80 -27.96 -1.60
N ILE A 113 -14.78 -29.21 -1.16
CA ILE A 113 -16.02 -29.97 -0.87
C ILE A 113 -16.58 -29.59 0.50
N TYR A 114 -15.67 -29.29 1.45
CA TYR A 114 -16.02 -28.96 2.82
C TYR A 114 -15.55 -27.54 3.13
N TYR A 115 -16.48 -26.73 3.63
CA TYR A 115 -16.20 -25.39 4.11
C TYR A 115 -17.05 -25.06 5.33
N SER A 116 -16.59 -24.11 6.13
CA SER A 116 -17.32 -23.48 7.22
C SER A 116 -17.22 -21.97 7.07
N ILE A 117 -18.28 -21.26 7.43
CA ILE A 117 -18.34 -19.80 7.37
C ILE A 117 -18.64 -19.30 8.78
N GLN A 118 -17.75 -18.47 9.32
CA GLN A 118 -17.99 -17.74 10.55
C GLN A 118 -18.25 -16.28 10.20
N VAL A 119 -19.29 -15.72 10.83
CA VAL A 119 -19.69 -14.34 10.65
C VAL A 119 -19.65 -13.67 12.02
N ASP A 120 -18.90 -12.59 12.14
CA ASP A 120 -18.79 -11.82 13.38
C ASP A 120 -19.11 -10.35 13.12
N SER A 121 -19.89 -9.74 14.02
CA SER A 121 -20.25 -8.34 13.97
C SER A 121 -19.99 -7.71 15.34
N THR A 122 -19.12 -6.71 15.38
CA THR A 122 -18.77 -5.99 16.61
C THR A 122 -18.98 -4.49 16.40
N GLN A 123 -19.77 -3.85 17.27
CA GLN A 123 -19.94 -2.40 17.27
C GLN A 123 -18.75 -1.75 18.00
N ASP A 124 -18.08 -0.80 17.35
CA ASP A 124 -17.00 -0.05 17.98
C ASP A 124 -17.50 1.14 18.83
N ASN A 125 -16.60 1.78 19.56
CA ASN A 125 -16.90 2.94 20.41
C ASN A 125 -17.42 4.16 19.62
N SER A 126 -17.25 4.19 18.29
CA SER A 126 -17.83 5.21 17.41
C SER A 126 -19.22 4.84 16.89
N SER A 127 -19.79 3.75 17.42
CA SER A 127 -21.07 3.17 17.01
C SER A 127 -21.10 2.73 15.54
N ILE A 128 -19.92 2.40 14.99
CA ILE A 128 -19.81 1.80 13.67
C ILE A 128 -19.75 0.28 13.85
N ASN A 129 -20.62 -0.44 13.13
CA ASN A 129 -20.58 -1.89 13.10
C ASN A 129 -19.43 -2.36 12.19
N GLN A 130 -18.46 -3.04 12.77
CA GLN A 130 -17.44 -3.79 12.06
C GLN A 130 -17.98 -5.20 11.81
N PHE A 131 -17.89 -5.66 10.56
CA PHE A 131 -18.43 -6.95 10.14
C PHE A 131 -17.34 -7.75 9.45
N SER A 132 -17.15 -8.99 9.86
CA SER A 132 -16.15 -9.90 9.29
C SER A 132 -16.77 -11.23 8.89
N ILE A 133 -16.27 -11.78 7.80
CA ILE A 133 -16.57 -13.13 7.32
C ILE A 133 -15.24 -13.88 7.26
N ILE A 134 -15.18 -15.02 7.93
CA ILE A 134 -14.04 -15.94 7.88
C ILE A 134 -14.51 -17.24 7.22
N ILE A 135 -13.76 -17.73 6.24
CA ILE A 135 -14.08 -18.93 5.49
C ILE A 135 -13.00 -19.96 5.76
N TRP A 136 -13.37 -21.07 6.38
CA TRP A 136 -12.49 -22.22 6.54
C TRP A 136 -12.81 -23.22 5.43
N HIS A 137 -11.80 -23.75 4.72
CA HIS A 137 -12.04 -24.75 3.69
C HIS A 137 -11.01 -25.89 3.69
N VAL A 138 -11.42 -27.06 3.21
CA VAL A 138 -10.54 -28.22 3.06
C VAL A 138 -10.16 -28.40 1.59
N LEU A 139 -8.87 -28.27 1.28
CA LEU A 139 -8.33 -28.52 -0.05
C LEU A 139 -7.22 -29.57 0.04
N LYS A 140 -7.40 -30.69 -0.68
CA LYS A 140 -6.45 -31.83 -0.72
C LYS A 140 -6.06 -32.33 0.68
N GLY A 141 -7.04 -32.38 1.60
CA GLY A 141 -6.84 -32.83 2.98
C GLY A 141 -6.16 -31.82 3.91
N VAL A 142 -5.89 -30.60 3.44
CA VAL A 142 -5.33 -29.51 4.25
C VAL A 142 -6.41 -28.47 4.52
N ILE A 143 -6.49 -28.01 5.77
CA ILE A 143 -7.39 -26.94 6.20
C ILE A 143 -6.70 -25.59 5.96
N TYR A 144 -7.43 -24.66 5.37
CA TYR A 144 -7.01 -23.26 5.24
C TYR A 144 -8.08 -22.34 5.81
N GLU A 145 -7.63 -21.17 6.25
CA GLU A 145 -8.40 -20.03 6.75
C GLU A 145 -8.11 -18.79 5.87
#